data_AF-A0A2P4P8E8-F1
#
_entry.id   AF-A0A2P4P8E8-F1
#
_cell.length_a   1.000
_cell.length_b   1.000
_cell.length_c   1.000
_cell.angle_alpha   90.00
_cell.angle_beta   90.00
_cell.angle_gamma   90.00
#
_symmetry.space_group_name_H-M   'P 1'
#
loop_
_entity.id
_entity.type
_entity.pdbx_description
1 polymer ?
#
loop_
_entity_poly.entity_id
_entity_poly.type
_entity_poly.pdbx_seq_one_letter_code
_entity_poly.pdbx_strand_id
1 'polypeptide(L)'
;MPALITAIRADSISRYVGLAGIAWVDIFISCKVFFNLTYLYLIKMIGEYTCEYLHNTGKPCGRPCVRPEGCRIHWKTKSRFPCAVCGKPTGSSSGRCQSHIGSYYQNRYENRLRQRIRAIYD
;
A
#
# COMPACT_ATOMS: atom_id res chain seq x y z
N MET A 1 24.52 67.53 -20.41
CA MET A 1 25.03 66.17 -20.72
C MET A 1 25.23 65.26 -19.50
N PRO A 2 25.80 65.67 -18.34
CA PRO A 2 26.06 64.73 -17.23
C PRO A 2 24.79 64.26 -16.49
N ALA A 3 23.79 65.13 -16.33
CA ALA A 3 22.54 64.80 -15.62
C ALA A 3 21.66 63.75 -16.31
N LEU A 4 21.73 63.67 -17.65
CA LEU A 4 20.95 62.70 -18.42
C LEU A 4 21.51 61.28 -18.27
N ILE A 5 22.85 61.16 -18.23
CA ILE A 5 23.55 59.88 -18.08
C ILE A 5 23.37 59.32 -16.67
N THR A 6 23.39 60.17 -15.64
CA THR A 6 23.12 59.75 -14.26
C THR A 6 21.69 59.29 -14.05
N ALA A 7 20.71 59.95 -14.68
CA ALA A 7 19.31 59.53 -14.65
C ALA A 7 19.09 58.17 -15.33
N ILE A 8 19.67 57.94 -16.52
CA ILE A 8 19.60 56.64 -17.22
C ILE A 8 20.26 55.53 -16.40
N ARG A 9 21.38 55.83 -15.73
CA ARG A 9 22.08 54.87 -14.86
C ARG A 9 21.27 54.52 -13.61
N ALA A 10 20.60 55.48 -12.99
CA ALA A 10 19.73 55.24 -11.84
C ALA A 10 18.49 54.41 -12.22
N ASP A 11 17.87 54.68 -13.38
CA ASP A 11 16.71 53.94 -13.88
C ASP A 11 17.08 52.49 -14.25
N SER A 12 18.25 52.30 -14.86
CA SER A 12 18.84 50.98 -15.13
C SER A 12 19.08 50.16 -13.86
N ILE A 13 19.67 50.76 -12.82
CA ILE A 13 19.92 50.10 -11.53
C ILE A 13 18.60 49.74 -10.84
N SER A 14 17.61 50.65 -10.84
CA SER A 14 16.29 50.42 -10.26
C SER A 14 15.58 49.22 -10.93
N ARG A 15 15.61 49.16 -12.27
CA ARG A 15 15.07 48.02 -13.02
C ARG A 15 15.82 46.72 -12.74
N TYR A 16 17.15 46.76 -12.63
CA TYR A 16 17.97 45.57 -12.32
C TYR A 16 17.68 45.02 -10.92
N VAL A 17 17.53 45.91 -9.93
CA VAL A 17 17.17 45.54 -8.55
C VAL A 17 15.74 44.99 -8.48
N GLY A 18 14.80 45.57 -9.23
CA GLY A 18 13.43 45.06 -9.33
C GLY A 18 13.35 43.66 -9.97
N LEU A 19 14.06 43.45 -11.09
CA LEU A 19 14.12 42.16 -11.78
C LEU A 19 14.82 41.09 -10.94
N ALA A 20 15.90 41.43 -10.24
CA ALA A 20 16.55 40.54 -9.29
C ALA A 20 15.58 40.17 -8.15
N GLY A 21 14.87 41.13 -7.57
CA GLY A 21 13.86 40.89 -6.53
C GLY A 21 12.76 39.92 -6.96
N ILE A 22 12.20 40.10 -8.17
CA ILE A 22 11.19 39.19 -8.74
C ILE A 22 11.76 37.78 -8.91
N ALA A 23 12.95 37.66 -9.49
CA ALA A 23 13.62 36.36 -9.65
C ALA A 23 13.87 35.66 -8.31
N TRP A 24 14.24 36.39 -7.26
CA TRP A 24 14.40 35.84 -5.90
C TRP A 24 13.09 35.30 -5.32
N VAL A 25 11.98 36.01 -5.52
CA VAL A 25 10.66 35.56 -5.07
C VAL A 25 10.19 34.34 -5.86
N ASP A 26 10.41 34.31 -7.17
CA ASP A 26 10.08 33.18 -8.03
C ASP A 26 10.89 31.92 -7.69
N ILE A 27 12.19 32.07 -7.40
CA ILE A 27 13.04 30.98 -6.92
C ILE A 27 12.52 30.44 -5.59
N PHE A 28 12.13 31.32 -4.66
CA PHE A 28 11.61 30.92 -3.36
C PHE A 28 10.29 30.15 -3.48
N ILE A 29 9.36 30.64 -4.31
CA ILE A 29 8.08 29.96 -4.60
C ILE A 29 8.35 28.61 -5.26
N SER A 30 9.22 28.56 -6.26
CA SER A 30 9.57 27.33 -6.98
C SER A 30 10.16 26.28 -6.05
N CYS A 31 11.07 26.68 -5.15
CA CYS A 31 11.63 25.81 -4.11
C CYS A 31 10.54 25.26 -3.19
N LYS A 32 9.64 26.12 -2.68
CA LYS A 32 8.54 25.67 -1.81
C LYS A 32 7.60 24.70 -2.52
N VAL A 33 7.29 24.93 -3.79
CA VAL A 33 6.46 24.03 -4.60
C VAL A 33 7.16 22.69 -4.79
N PHE A 34 8.45 22.69 -5.14
CA PHE A 34 9.23 21.47 -5.33
C PHE A 34 9.37 20.65 -4.03
N PHE A 35 9.65 21.30 -2.90
CA PHE A 35 9.69 20.66 -1.59
C PHE A 35 8.33 20.06 -1.21
N ASN A 36 7.22 20.75 -1.46
CA ASN A 36 5.88 20.19 -1.19
C ASN A 36 5.55 19.00 -2.12
N LEU A 37 5.87 19.09 -3.41
CA LEU A 37 5.65 18.00 -4.36
C LEU A 37 6.48 16.76 -4.01
N THR A 38 7.75 16.94 -3.67
CA THR A 38 8.62 15.84 -3.23
C THR A 38 8.16 15.25 -1.90
N TYR A 39 7.72 16.08 -0.96
CA TYR A 39 7.16 15.63 0.32
C TYR A 39 5.86 14.83 0.15
N LEU A 40 4.93 15.31 -0.70
CA LEU A 40 3.71 14.59 -1.06
C LEU A 40 4.01 13.27 -1.77
N TYR A 41 5.00 13.25 -2.65
CA TYR A 41 5.43 12.04 -3.34
C TYR A 41 6.08 11.02 -2.38
N LEU A 42 6.87 11.48 -1.41
CA LEU A 42 7.43 10.64 -0.35
C LEU A 42 6.33 10.06 0.53
N ILE A 43 5.32 10.84 0.92
CA ILE A 43 4.16 10.34 1.70
C ILE A 43 3.41 9.25 0.92
N LYS A 44 3.19 9.44 -0.39
CA LYS A 44 2.53 8.44 -1.24
C LYS A 44 3.32 7.13 -1.36
N MET A 45 4.65 7.20 -1.26
CA MET A 45 5.53 6.03 -1.28
C MET A 45 5.59 5.29 0.07
N ILE A 46 5.21 5.94 1.17
CA ILE A 46 4.98 5.30 2.46
C ILE A 46 3.64 4.56 2.32
N GLY A 47 3.72 3.28 1.94
CA GLY A 47 2.58 2.48 1.51
C GLY A 47 1.31 2.71 2.32
N GLU A 48 0.27 3.21 1.63
CA GLU A 48 -1.07 3.49 2.17
C GLU A 48 -1.73 2.25 2.78
N TYR A 49 -1.31 1.05 2.34
CA TYR A 49 -1.85 -0.22 2.77
C TYR A 49 -0.84 -0.97 3.63
N THR A 50 -1.35 -1.80 4.54
CA THR A 50 -0.52 -2.76 5.28
C THR A 50 -0.80 -4.17 4.78
N CYS A 51 0.24 -4.97 4.61
CA CYS A 51 0.09 -6.34 4.12
C CYS A 51 -0.62 -7.24 5.15
N GLU A 52 -1.85 -7.64 4.83
CA GLU A 52 -2.71 -8.49 5.68
C GLU A 52 -2.37 -9.99 5.62
N TYR A 53 -1.33 -10.38 4.90
CA TYR A 53 -0.98 -11.78 4.74
C TYR A 53 -0.67 -12.45 6.10
N LEU A 54 -1.39 -13.52 6.41
CA LEU A 54 -1.26 -14.28 7.66
C LEU A 54 -0.20 -15.39 7.56
N HIS A 55 0.85 -15.30 8.37
CA HIS A 55 1.83 -16.37 8.52
C HIS A 55 1.24 -17.58 9.24
N ASN A 56 1.87 -18.76 9.14
CA ASN A 56 1.43 -19.98 9.85
C ASN A 56 1.39 -19.79 11.38
N THR A 57 2.13 -18.81 11.89
CA THR A 57 2.16 -18.39 13.29
C THR A 57 0.93 -17.59 13.72
N GLY A 58 0.02 -17.22 12.79
CA GLY A 58 -1.12 -16.36 13.08
C GLY A 58 -0.80 -14.87 13.08
N LYS A 59 0.47 -14.48 12.93
CA LYS A 59 0.87 -13.08 12.85
C LYS A 59 0.68 -12.54 11.43
N PRO A 60 0.07 -11.36 11.25
CA PRO A 60 0.04 -10.69 9.97
C PRO A 60 1.45 -10.22 9.56
N CYS A 61 1.69 -10.11 8.27
CA CYS A 61 2.97 -9.62 7.74
C CYS A 61 3.23 -8.16 8.14
N GLY A 62 2.20 -7.31 8.06
CA GLY A 62 2.22 -5.93 8.57
C GLY A 62 3.16 -4.97 7.82
N ARG A 63 3.78 -5.41 6.72
CA ARG A 63 4.67 -4.55 5.94
C ARG A 63 3.86 -3.49 5.19
N PRO A 64 4.29 -2.22 5.18
CA PRO A 64 3.64 -1.20 4.36
C PRO A 64 3.78 -1.58 2.88
N CYS A 65 2.70 -1.37 2.13
CA CYS A 65 2.61 -1.66 0.72
C CYS A 65 1.80 -0.58 0.00
N VAL A 66 2.21 -0.26 -1.22
CA VAL A 66 1.53 0.70 -2.09
C VAL A 66 0.29 0.06 -2.75
N ARG A 67 0.19 -1.28 -2.66
CA ARG A 67 -0.82 -2.09 -3.32
C ARG A 67 -1.83 -2.63 -2.30
N PRO A 68 -3.13 -2.61 -2.63
CA PRO A 68 -4.15 -3.18 -1.76
C PRO A 68 -4.06 -4.71 -1.67
N GLU A 69 -3.53 -5.40 -2.68
CA GLU A 69 -3.43 -6.87 -2.67
C GLU A 69 -2.36 -7.41 -1.72
N GLY A 70 -1.44 -6.55 -1.28
CA GLY A 70 -0.38 -6.89 -0.31
C GLY A 70 1.02 -6.49 -0.77
N CYS A 71 2.02 -6.86 0.04
CA CYS A 71 3.41 -6.49 -0.22
C CYS A 71 3.99 -7.21 -1.45
N ARG A 72 5.15 -6.75 -1.94
CA ARG A 72 5.86 -7.32 -3.10
C ARG A 72 6.08 -8.85 -3.02
N ILE A 73 6.11 -9.41 -1.82
CA ILE A 73 6.25 -10.86 -1.60
C ILE A 73 4.90 -11.58 -1.67
N HIS A 74 3.83 -10.96 -1.16
CA HIS A 74 2.54 -11.61 -0.95
C HIS A 74 1.44 -11.20 -1.94
N TRP A 75 1.68 -10.22 -2.81
CA TRP A 75 0.67 -9.69 -3.76
C TRP A 75 0.08 -10.74 -4.73
N LYS A 76 0.78 -11.86 -4.97
CA LYS A 76 0.31 -12.99 -5.78
C LYS A 76 -0.16 -14.19 -4.94
N THR A 77 -0.02 -14.12 -3.62
CA THR A 77 -0.36 -15.24 -2.75
C THR A 77 -1.85 -15.22 -2.43
N LYS A 78 -2.51 -16.38 -2.47
CA LYS A 78 -3.90 -16.50 -2.01
C LYS A 78 -4.01 -16.08 -0.54
N SER A 79 -5.07 -15.34 -0.24
CA SER A 79 -5.44 -15.02 1.14
C SER A 79 -5.64 -16.31 1.94
N ARG A 80 -5.27 -16.25 3.22
CA ARG A 80 -5.36 -17.39 4.13
C ARG A 80 -6.50 -17.14 5.10
N PHE A 81 -7.30 -18.17 5.33
CA PHE A 81 -8.45 -18.12 6.21
C PHE A 81 -8.18 -18.96 7.47
N PRO A 82 -8.71 -18.59 8.64
CA PRO A 82 -8.55 -19.39 9.84
C PRO A 82 -9.19 -20.78 9.68
N CYS A 83 -8.54 -21.81 10.20
CA CYS A 83 -9.07 -23.16 10.16
C CYS A 83 -10.33 -23.27 11.02
N ALA A 84 -11.39 -23.89 10.50
CA ALA A 84 -12.66 -24.03 11.22
C ALA A 84 -12.59 -24.83 12.53
N VAL A 85 -11.54 -25.64 12.75
CA VAL A 85 -11.39 -26.49 13.95
C VAL A 85 -10.48 -25.84 14.99
N CYS A 86 -9.35 -25.26 14.56
CA CYS A 86 -8.31 -24.78 15.47
C CYS A 86 -7.90 -23.32 15.27
N GLY A 87 -8.55 -22.59 14.36
CA GLY A 87 -8.27 -21.18 14.08
C GLY A 87 -6.96 -20.91 13.33
N LYS A 88 -6.09 -21.91 13.13
CA LYS A 88 -4.80 -21.71 12.44
C LYS A 88 -5.00 -21.23 10.99
N PRO A 89 -4.33 -20.16 10.54
CA PRO A 89 -4.49 -19.64 9.19
C PRO A 89 -4.03 -20.69 8.17
N THR A 90 -4.90 -20.96 7.19
CA THR A 90 -4.70 -22.00 6.19
C THR A 90 -5.01 -21.46 4.80
N GLY A 91 -4.18 -21.85 3.82
CA GLY A 91 -4.42 -21.56 2.40
C GLY A 91 -5.21 -22.66 1.67
N SER A 92 -5.77 -23.63 2.39
CA SER A 92 -6.53 -24.72 1.80
C SER A 92 -7.93 -24.23 1.43
N SER A 93 -8.42 -24.63 0.26
CA SER A 93 -9.78 -24.30 -0.19
C SER A 93 -10.86 -24.93 0.70
N SER A 94 -10.53 -26.00 1.43
CA SER A 94 -11.42 -26.65 2.40
C SER A 94 -11.56 -25.88 3.71
N GLY A 95 -10.76 -24.83 3.95
CA GLY A 95 -10.74 -24.10 5.22
C GLY A 95 -10.21 -24.94 6.39
N ARG A 96 -9.45 -26.00 6.11
CA ARG A 96 -8.90 -26.93 7.12
C ARG A 96 -7.39 -27.01 7.03
N CYS A 97 -6.71 -26.83 8.17
CA CYS A 97 -5.26 -26.97 8.25
C CYS A 97 -4.82 -28.42 7.99
N GLN A 98 -3.53 -28.60 7.69
CA GLN A 98 -2.97 -29.89 7.32
C GLN A 98 -3.23 -30.99 8.36
N SER A 99 -3.28 -30.65 9.65
CA SER A 99 -3.59 -31.62 10.72
C SER A 99 -5.06 -32.07 10.72
N HIS A 100 -5.99 -31.24 10.24
CA HIS A 100 -7.44 -31.51 10.28
C HIS A 100 -8.03 -31.86 8.92
N ILE A 101 -7.23 -31.81 7.86
CA ILE A 101 -7.73 -32.11 6.50
C ILE A 101 -8.03 -33.61 6.34
N GLY A 102 -7.25 -34.49 6.98
CA GLY A 102 -7.46 -35.94 6.94
C GLY A 102 -8.80 -36.36 7.55
N SER A 103 -9.05 -35.96 8.80
CA SER A 103 -10.31 -36.25 9.48
C SER A 103 -11.52 -35.60 8.80
N TYR A 104 -11.34 -34.45 8.15
CA TYR A 104 -12.39 -33.83 7.34
C TYR A 104 -12.84 -34.73 6.19
N TYR A 105 -11.92 -35.30 5.41
CA TYR A 105 -12.28 -36.17 4.29
C TYR A 105 -12.88 -37.50 4.75
N GLN A 106 -12.38 -38.07 5.85
CA GLN A 106 -12.96 -39.27 6.46
C GLN A 106 -14.41 -39.02 6.90
N ASN A 107 -14.65 -37.97 7.70
CA ASN A 107 -16.00 -37.61 8.14
C ASN A 107 -16.93 -37.30 6.96
N ARG A 108 -16.42 -36.64 5.92
CA ARG A 108 -17.21 -36.37 4.70
C ARG A 108 -17.59 -37.65 3.97
N TYR A 109 -16.69 -38.63 3.91
CA TYR A 109 -16.97 -39.93 3.32
C TYR A 109 -18.03 -40.69 4.13
N GLU A 110 -17.85 -40.81 5.44
CA GLU A 110 -18.82 -41.48 6.31
C GLU A 110 -20.20 -40.84 6.26
N ASN A 111 -20.29 -39.51 6.29
CA ASN A 111 -21.56 -38.80 6.18
C ASN A 111 -22.27 -39.08 4.86
N ARG A 112 -21.52 -39.20 3.75
CA ARG A 112 -22.09 -39.59 2.45
C ARG A 112 -22.61 -41.03 2.48
N LEU A 113 -21.91 -41.96 3.13
CA LEU A 113 -22.42 -43.33 3.29
C LEU A 113 -23.70 -43.34 4.12
N ARG A 114 -23.73 -42.63 5.25
CA ARG A 114 -24.92 -42.54 6.09
C ARG A 114 -26.11 -41.94 5.34
N GLN A 115 -25.88 -40.90 4.54
CA GLN A 115 -26.94 -40.31 3.70
C GLN A 115 -27.46 -41.29 2.65
N ARG A 116 -26.58 -42.04 1.98
CA ARG A 116 -27.00 -43.08 1.03
C ARG A 116 -27.79 -44.20 1.69
N ILE A 117 -27.35 -44.65 2.86
CA ILE A 117 -28.06 -45.65 3.66
C ILE A 117 -29.44 -45.12 4.03
N ARG A 118 -29.55 -43.90 4.59
CA ARG A 118 -30.85 -43.29 4.90
C ARG A 118 -31.77 -43.23 3.68
N ALA A 119 -31.27 -42.77 2.54
CA ALA A 119 -32.05 -42.71 1.30
C ALA A 119 -32.49 -44.07 0.72
N ILE A 120 -31.97 -45.19 1.23
CA ILE A 120 -32.42 -46.55 0.88
C ILE A 120 -33.53 -47.02 1.84
N TYR A 121 -33.48 -46.57 3.10
CA TYR A 121 -34.38 -46.99 4.18
C TYR A 121 -35.54 -46.01 4.45
N ASP A 122 -35.46 -44.79 3.92
CA ASP A 122 -36.55 -43.82 3.79
C ASP A 122 -37.35 -44.08 2.50
#